data_AF-A0A937MN37-F1
#
_entry.id   AF-A0A937MN37-F1
#
_cell.length_a   1.000
_cell.length_b   1.000
_cell.length_c   1.000
_cell.angle_alpha   90.00
_cell.angle_beta   90.00
_cell.angle_gamma   90.00
#
_symmetry.space_group_name_H-M   'P 1'
#
loop_
_entity.id
_entity.type
_entity.pdbx_description
1 polymer ?
#
loop_
_entity_poly.entity_id
_entity_poly.type
_entity_poly.pdbx_seq_one_letter_code
_entity_poly.pdbx_strand_id
1 'polypeptide(L)'
;MGKQKETDGQYVKKETMLVVALVAVIVGFLGGVVFSAYKSGVGLDGSAPGPSGQTAQKQDISNNLAQEINDLEKEISLHPENIEALIRLGNLYFDTEQPGKAIMAYNNALEL
;
A
#
# COMPACT_ATOMS: atom_id res chain seq x y z
N MET A 1 56.37 38.85 -26.25
CA MET A 1 54.95 39.27 -26.14
C MET A 1 54.16 38.06 -25.65
N GLY A 2 53.72 37.94 -24.39
CA GLY A 2 52.78 38.81 -23.67
C GLY A 2 51.40 38.65 -24.31
N LYS A 3 50.38 38.00 -23.72
CA LYS A 3 49.96 38.00 -22.31
C LYS A 3 49.18 36.71 -21.98
N GLN A 4 49.47 36.07 -20.85
CA GLN A 4 48.53 35.14 -20.21
C GLN A 4 47.42 35.99 -19.60
N LYS A 5 46.18 35.75 -20.02
CA LYS A 5 44.99 36.43 -19.53
C LYS A 5 44.62 35.76 -18.21
N GLU A 6 44.80 36.48 -17.11
CA GLU A 6 44.28 36.07 -15.80
C GLU A 6 42.76 36.04 -15.88
N THR A 7 42.19 34.84 -15.80
CA THR A 7 40.77 34.63 -15.57
C THR A 7 40.58 34.44 -14.07
N ASP A 8 40.48 35.56 -13.35
CA ASP A 8 39.88 35.61 -12.01
C ASP A 8 38.37 35.37 -12.13
N GLY A 9 38.00 34.17 -12.55
CA GLY A 9 36.70 33.60 -12.25
C GLY A 9 36.84 32.91 -10.90
N GLN A 10 36.08 33.34 -9.90
CA GLN A 10 36.05 32.66 -8.61
C GLN A 10 35.39 31.28 -8.79
N TYR A 11 36.18 30.27 -9.16
CA TYR A 11 35.70 28.90 -9.38
C TYR A 11 35.61 28.16 -8.05
N VAL A 12 34.48 27.49 -7.82
CA VAL A 12 34.36 26.53 -6.72
C VAL A 12 35.23 25.30 -7.01
N LYS A 13 35.94 24.82 -5.99
CA LYS A 13 36.75 23.60 -6.10
C LYS A 13 35.84 22.43 -6.47
N LYS A 14 36.34 21.52 -7.32
CA LYS A 14 35.59 20.33 -7.78
C LYS A 14 35.06 19.49 -6.62
N GLU A 15 35.83 19.41 -5.53
CA GLU A 15 35.44 18.74 -4.29
C GLU A 15 34.22 19.40 -3.64
N THR A 16 34.22 20.74 -3.53
CA THR A 16 33.07 21.50 -3.00
C THR A 16 31.85 21.30 -3.89
N MET A 17 32.01 21.29 -5.21
CA MET A 17 30.93 21.02 -6.14
C MET A 17 30.34 19.61 -5.97
N LEU A 18 31.20 18.59 -5.82
CA LEU A 18 30.77 17.21 -5.58
C LEU A 18 30.06 17.06 -4.23
N VAL A 19 30.56 17.71 -3.17
CA VAL A 19 29.92 17.68 -1.84
C VAL A 19 28.54 18.32 -1.90
N VAL A 20 28.40 19.48 -2.52
CA VAL A 20 27.10 20.16 -2.66
C VAL A 20 26.11 19.31 -3.47
N ALA A 21 26.56 18.69 -4.56
CA ALA A 21 25.72 17.79 -5.35
C ALA A 21 25.23 16.58 -4.54
N LEU A 22 26.12 15.95 -3.76
CA LEU A 22 25.79 14.80 -2.94
C LEU A 22 24.79 15.16 -1.83
N VAL A 23 24.99 16.31 -1.18
CA VAL A 23 24.05 16.86 -0.19
C VAL A 23 22.68 17.13 -0.81
N ALA A 24 22.64 17.73 -2.01
CA ALA A 24 21.38 18.01 -2.69
C ALA A 24 20.60 16.73 -3.04
N VAL A 25 21.30 15.66 -3.47
CA VAL A 25 20.68 14.36 -3.75
C VAL A 25 20.10 13.74 -2.47
N ILE A 26 20.85 13.75 -1.37
CA ILE A 26 20.39 13.19 -0.09
C ILE A 26 19.17 13.97 0.42
N VAL A 27 19.24 15.30 0.43
CA VAL A 27 18.15 16.14 0.92
C VAL A 27 16.92 16.01 0.03
N GLY A 28 17.09 15.97 -1.29
CA GLY A 28 16.00 15.75 -2.23
C GLY A 28 15.35 14.37 -2.07
N PHE A 29 16.16 13.32 -1.84
CA PHE A 29 15.66 11.97 -1.60
C PHE A 29 14.89 11.87 -0.28
N LEU A 30 15.47 12.35 0.83
CA LEU A 30 14.82 12.33 2.15
C LEU A 30 13.55 13.20 2.17
N GLY A 31 13.64 14.41 1.63
CA GLY A 31 12.50 15.31 1.50
C GLY A 31 11.40 14.73 0.60
N GLY A 32 11.79 14.06 -0.49
CA GLY A 32 10.88 13.35 -1.38
C GLY A 32 10.15 12.20 -0.70
N VAL A 33 10.85 11.35 0.07
CA VAL A 33 10.26 10.25 0.83
C VAL A 33 9.26 10.77 1.87
N VAL A 34 9.65 11.81 2.61
CA VAL A 34 8.81 12.42 3.65
C VAL A 34 7.57 13.11 3.04
N PHE A 35 7.75 13.88 1.97
CA PHE A 35 6.64 14.51 1.25
C PHE A 35 5.70 13.45 0.63
N SER A 36 6.26 12.36 0.10
CA SER A 36 5.48 11.22 -0.39
C SER A 36 4.67 10.59 0.74
N ALA A 37 5.24 10.40 1.93
CA ALA A 37 4.52 9.86 3.08
C ALA A 37 3.45 10.81 3.64
N TYR A 38 3.63 12.13 3.53
CA TYR A 38 2.62 13.09 3.96
C TYR A 38 1.47 13.26 2.95
N LYS A 39 1.73 13.09 1.64
CA LYS A 39 0.70 13.22 0.61
C LYS A 39 -0.01 11.90 0.32
N SER A 40 0.68 10.77 0.47
CA SER A 40 0.11 9.44 0.44
C SER A 40 -0.09 9.00 1.88
N GLY A 41 -1.31 9.10 2.42
CA GLY A 41 -1.70 8.46 3.68
C GLY A 41 -1.64 6.94 3.56
N VAL A 42 -0.45 6.38 3.36
CA VAL A 42 -0.18 5.01 2.95
C VAL A 42 0.74 4.39 3.99
N GLY A 43 0.22 3.35 4.62
CA GLY A 43 0.94 2.49 5.54
C GLY A 43 2.21 1.92 4.90
N LEU A 44 3.14 1.60 5.79
CA LEU A 44 4.46 1.02 5.55
C LEU A 44 4.37 -0.37 4.90
N ASP A 45 3.93 -0.46 3.64
CA ASP A 45 4.10 -1.66 2.84
C ASP A 45 4.88 -1.32 1.57
N GLY A 46 6.02 -2.00 1.40
CA GLY A 46 7.08 -1.71 0.46
C GLY A 46 6.75 -2.08 -0.99
N SER A 47 5.68 -1.50 -1.54
CA SER A 47 5.27 -1.70 -2.93
C SER A 47 5.44 -0.40 -3.73
N ALA A 48 6.27 -0.46 -4.77
CA ALA A 48 6.61 0.65 -5.65
C ALA A 48 5.37 1.38 -6.24
N PRO A 49 5.45 2.70 -6.53
CA PRO A 49 4.32 3.46 -7.03
C PRO A 49 4.03 3.14 -8.52
N GLY A 50 3.01 2.32 -8.76
CA GLY A 50 2.35 2.17 -10.06
C GLY A 50 1.23 3.21 -10.26
N PRO A 51 0.80 3.48 -11.51
CA PRO A 51 -0.11 4.56 -11.83
C PRO A 51 -1.49 4.38 -11.17
N SER A 52 -1.92 5.48 -10.57
CA SER A 52 -3.21 5.77 -9.96
C SER A 52 -4.41 5.26 -10.78
N GLY A 53 -4.94 4.10 -10.39
CA GLY A 53 -6.26 3.59 -10.78
C GLY A 53 -6.95 2.73 -9.71
N GLN A 54 -6.29 2.43 -8.59
CA GLN A 54 -6.70 1.38 -7.66
C GLN A 54 -7.59 1.84 -6.49
N THR A 55 -7.76 3.14 -6.26
CA THR A 55 -8.54 3.62 -5.11
C THR A 55 -10.06 3.53 -5.33
N ALA A 56 -10.55 3.76 -6.55
CA ALA A 56 -11.97 3.58 -6.87
C ALA A 56 -12.37 2.09 -6.87
N GLN A 57 -11.55 1.24 -7.48
CA GLN A 57 -11.84 -0.19 -7.60
C GLN A 57 -11.74 -0.94 -6.26
N LYS A 58 -10.82 -0.54 -5.36
CA LYS A 58 -10.72 -1.16 -4.02
C LYS A 58 -11.94 -0.87 -3.15
N GLN A 59 -12.57 0.29 -3.29
CA GLN A 59 -13.75 0.66 -2.51
C GLN A 59 -15.02 -0.02 -3.03
N ASP A 60 -15.19 -0.13 -4.36
CA ASP A 60 -16.27 -0.92 -4.95
C ASP A 60 -16.16 -2.41 -4.59
N ILE A 61 -14.94 -2.98 -4.62
CA ILE A 61 -14.71 -4.36 -4.21
C ILE A 61 -15.05 -4.55 -2.72
N SER A 62 -14.63 -3.62 -1.86
CA SER A 62 -14.93 -3.73 -0.41
C SER A 62 -16.44 -3.67 -0.12
N ASN A 63 -17.19 -2.82 -0.82
CA ASN A 63 -18.64 -2.74 -0.68
C ASN A 63 -19.34 -4.03 -1.16
N ASN A 64 -18.86 -4.60 -2.28
CA ASN A 64 -19.40 -5.83 -2.83
C ASN A 64 -19.17 -7.02 -1.87
N LEU A 65 -17.94 -7.14 -1.33
CA LEU A 65 -17.60 -8.17 -0.34
C LEU A 65 -18.44 -8.06 0.94
N ALA A 66 -18.68 -6.85 1.43
CA ALA A 66 -19.52 -6.65 2.61
C ALA A 66 -20.97 -7.10 2.36
N GLN A 67 -21.51 -6.86 1.16
CA GLN A 67 -22.83 -7.33 0.80
C GLN A 67 -22.88 -8.86 0.67
N GLU A 68 -21.87 -9.46 0.04
CA GLU A 68 -21.77 -10.92 -0.11
C GLU A 68 -21.71 -11.65 1.24
N ILE A 69 -20.98 -11.09 2.21
CA ILE A 69 -20.95 -11.59 3.60
C ILE A 69 -22.36 -11.57 4.20
N ASN A 70 -23.11 -10.48 4.07
CA ASN A 70 -24.48 -10.38 4.61
C ASN A 70 -25.43 -11.38 3.95
N ASP A 71 -25.32 -11.59 2.64
CA ASP A 71 -26.15 -12.55 1.91
C ASP A 71 -25.86 -13.98 2.38
N LEU A 72 -24.59 -14.34 2.60
CA LEU A 72 -24.19 -15.64 3.14
C LEU A 72 -24.63 -15.84 4.60
N GLU A 73 -24.50 -14.83 5.45
CA GLU A 73 -24.98 -14.90 6.84
C GLU A 73 -26.50 -15.18 6.89
N LYS A 74 -27.26 -14.57 5.98
CA LYS A 74 -28.69 -14.83 5.85
C LYS A 74 -28.98 -16.23 5.31
N GLU A 75 -28.21 -16.71 4.33
CA GLU A 75 -28.34 -18.06 3.79
C GLU A 75 -28.08 -19.12 4.87
N ILE A 76 -27.01 -18.97 5.65
CA ILE A 76 -26.66 -19.86 6.76
C ILE A 76 -27.73 -19.80 7.87
N SER A 77 -28.37 -18.65 8.08
CA SER A 77 -29.48 -18.53 9.02
C SER A 77 -30.72 -19.33 8.60
N LEU A 78 -30.90 -19.58 7.29
CA LEU A 78 -32.00 -20.38 6.74
C LEU A 78 -31.61 -21.86 6.60
N HIS A 79 -30.35 -22.12 6.27
CA HIS A 79 -29.78 -23.44 5.99
C HIS A 79 -28.46 -23.61 6.77
N PRO A 80 -28.55 -23.83 8.10
CA PRO A 80 -27.36 -23.92 8.94
C PRO A 80 -26.46 -25.10 8.58
N GLU A 81 -26.99 -26.13 7.94
CA GLU A 81 -26.26 -27.31 7.47
C GLU A 81 -25.53 -27.11 6.13
N ASN A 82 -25.62 -25.92 5.51
CA ASN A 82 -24.94 -25.64 4.24
C ASN A 82 -23.44 -25.42 4.46
N ILE A 83 -22.68 -26.53 4.41
CA ILE A 83 -21.22 -26.55 4.54
C ILE A 83 -20.54 -25.63 3.51
N GLU A 84 -21.04 -25.58 2.28
CA GLU A 84 -20.46 -24.75 1.22
C GLU A 84 -20.60 -23.26 1.54
N ALA A 85 -21.77 -22.84 2.05
CA ALA A 85 -21.99 -21.46 2.49
C ALA A 85 -21.09 -21.09 3.68
N LEU A 86 -20.90 -21.98 4.64
CA LEU A 86 -20.01 -21.77 5.79
C LEU A 86 -18.54 -21.63 5.36
N ILE A 87 -18.07 -22.48 4.43
CA ILE A 87 -16.71 -22.38 3.87
C ILE A 87 -16.53 -21.06 3.14
N ARG A 88 -17.50 -20.66 2.32
CA ARG A 88 -17.43 -19.40 1.56
C ARG A 88 -17.45 -18.18 2.47
N LEU A 89 -18.28 -18.19 3.51
CA LEU A 89 -18.28 -17.15 4.54
C LEU A 89 -16.93 -17.07 5.26
N GLY A 90 -16.34 -18.22 5.60
CA GLY A 90 -15.00 -18.30 6.19
C GLY A 90 -13.93 -17.67 5.29
N ASN A 91 -13.94 -17.99 4.00
CA ASN A 91 -13.00 -17.43 3.02
C ASN A 91 -13.12 -15.91 2.93
N LEU A 92 -14.35 -15.38 2.84
CA LEU A 92 -14.58 -13.94 2.78
C LEU A 92 -14.16 -13.22 4.06
N TYR A 93 -14.37 -13.83 5.23
CA TYR A 93 -13.85 -13.28 6.48
C TYR A 93 -12.32 -13.30 6.53
N PHE A 94 -11.67 -14.31 5.96
CA PHE A 94 -10.22 -14.34 5.86
C PHE A 94 -9.71 -13.23 4.94
N ASP A 95 -10.30 -13.09 3.76
CA ASP A 95 -9.95 -12.07 2.76
C ASP A 95 -10.19 -10.63 3.24
N THR A 96 -11.14 -10.44 4.17
CA THR A 96 -11.46 -9.14 4.79
C THR A 96 -10.75 -8.90 6.12
N GLU A 97 -9.67 -9.62 6.40
CA GLU A 97 -8.84 -9.46 7.62
C GLU A 97 -9.63 -9.69 8.93
N GLN A 98 -10.66 -10.55 8.90
CA GLN A 98 -11.47 -10.98 10.05
C GLN A 98 -11.20 -12.45 10.43
N PRO A 99 -9.95 -12.85 10.76
CA PRO A 99 -9.57 -14.26 10.92
C PRO A 99 -10.32 -14.96 12.05
N GLY A 100 -10.70 -14.26 13.12
CA GLY A 100 -11.48 -14.84 14.21
C GLY A 100 -12.86 -15.32 13.74
N LYS A 101 -13.52 -14.57 12.87
CA LYS A 101 -14.80 -14.97 12.29
C LYS A 101 -14.64 -16.09 11.26
N ALA A 102 -13.55 -16.07 10.49
CA ALA A 102 -13.21 -17.15 9.57
C ALA A 102 -13.07 -18.49 10.30
N ILE A 103 -12.32 -18.50 11.41
CA ILE A 103 -12.14 -19.71 12.25
C ILE A 103 -13.49 -20.23 12.75
N MET A 104 -14.38 -19.36 13.23
CA MET A 104 -15.72 -19.78 13.68
C MET A 104 -16.53 -20.41 12.53
N ALA A 105 -16.53 -19.78 11.35
CA ALA A 105 -17.25 -20.31 10.18
C ALA A 105 -16.71 -21.68 9.75
N TYR A 106 -15.39 -21.87 9.73
CA TYR A 106 -14.79 -23.18 9.42
C TYR A 106 -15.06 -24.23 10.49
N ASN A 107 -15.03 -23.85 11.78
CA ASN A 107 -15.36 -24.78 12.84
C ASN A 107 -16.82 -25.26 12.74
N ASN A 108 -17.76 -24.34 12.48
CA ASN A 108 -19.15 -24.71 12.25
C ASN A 108 -19.29 -25.66 11.05
N ALA A 109 -18.52 -25.44 9.97
CA ALA A 109 -18.51 -26.34 8.80
C ALA A 109 -17.97 -27.74 9.12
N LEU A 110 -17.05 -27.85 10.08
CA LEU A 110 -16.46 -29.13 10.54
C LEU A 110 -17.34 -29.86 11.56
N GLU A 111 -18.29 -29.17 12.20
CA GLU A 111 -19.22 -29.75 13.17
C GLU A 111 -20.43 -30.45 12.50
N LEU A 112 -20.65 -30.19 11.21
CA LEU A 112 -21.73 -30.76 10.39
C LEU A 112 -21.29 -32.04 9.67
#